data_AF-A0A2S7JS62-F1
#
_entry.id   AF-A0A2S7JS62-F1
#
_cell.length_a   1.000
_cell.length_b   1.000
_cell.length_c   1.000
_cell.angle_alpha   90.00
_cell.angle_beta   90.00
_cell.angle_gamma   90.00
#
_symmetry.space_group_name_H-M   'P 1'
#
loop_
_entity.id
_entity.type
_entity.pdbx_description
1 polymer ?
#
loop_
_entity_poly.entity_id
_entity_poly.type
_entity_poly.pdbx_seq_one_letter_code
_entity_poly.pdbx_strand_id
1 'polypeptide(L)' 'MGLVTPKNLDPKIAARLSAAFQKASNDPAYLNQLQLFDMQPNWTSGEAYAAYARAQYAREAAMLTEIGFKPE' A
#
# COMPACT_ATOMS: atom_id res chain seq x y z
N MET A 1 -2.54 -5.60 -3.67
CA MET A 1 -2.00 -4.63 -4.64
C MET A 1 -2.23 -3.22 -4.12
N GLY A 2 -1.29 -2.29 -4.34
CA GLY A 2 -1.40 -0.91 -3.85
C GLY A 2 -1.03 0.10 -4.94
N LEU A 3 -1.45 1.36 -4.76
CA LEU A 3 -1.16 2.46 -5.67
C LEU A 3 -0.47 3.58 -4.89
N VAL A 4 0.70 4.00 -5.34
CA VAL A 4 1.42 5.17 -4.82
C VAL A 4 1.57 6.20 -5.92
N THR A 5 1.62 7.47 -5.54
CA THR A 5 1.71 8.58 -6.48
C THR A 5 3.00 9.38 -6.24
N PRO A 6 3.51 10.11 -7.24
CA PRO A 6 4.65 11.00 -7.05
C PRO A 6 4.40 12.05 -5.98
N LYS A 7 5.48 12.51 -5.36
CA LYS A 7 5.43 13.65 -4.44
C LYS A 7 4.86 14.87 -5.16
N ASN A 8 4.02 15.64 -4.46
CA ASN A 8 3.37 16.85 -4.95
C ASN A 8 2.35 16.65 -6.09
N LEU A 9 1.77 15.44 -6.22
CA LEU A 9 0.59 15.26 -7.05
C LEU A 9 -0.55 16.20 -6.59
N ASP A 10 -1.30 16.77 -7.54
CA ASP A 10 -2.51 17.54 -7.24
C ASP A 10 -3.47 16.72 -6.36
N PRO A 11 -3.89 17.24 -5.18
CA PRO A 11 -4.81 16.55 -4.28
C PRO A 11 -6.12 16.10 -4.93
N LYS A 12 -6.63 16.85 -5.92
CA LYS A 12 -7.85 16.47 -6.65
C LYS A 12 -7.62 15.22 -7.50
N ILE A 13 -6.45 15.09 -8.11
CA ILE A 13 -6.08 13.89 -8.87
C ILE A 13 -5.91 12.71 -7.91
N ALA A 14 -5.20 12.91 -6.79
CA ALA A 14 -5.02 11.88 -5.77
C ALA A 14 -6.37 11.36 -5.24
N ALA A 15 -7.32 12.25 -4.94
CA ALA A 15 -8.65 11.88 -4.48
C ALA A 15 -9.42 11.07 -5.53
N ARG A 16 -9.37 11.49 -6.80
CA ARG A 16 -10.03 10.78 -7.91
C ARG A 16 -9.46 9.37 -8.11
N LEU A 17 -8.14 9.23 -8.04
CA LEU A 17 -7.47 7.92 -8.13
C LEU A 17 -7.84 7.02 -6.95
N SER A 18 -7.83 7.55 -5.72
CA SER A 18 -8.21 6.81 -4.52
C SER A 18 -9.65 6.28 -4.62
N ALA A 19 -10.60 7.12 -5.05
CA ALA A 19 -12.00 6.72 -5.20
C ALA A 19 -12.17 5.66 -6.30
N ALA A 20 -11.50 5.82 -7.44
CA ALA A 20 -11.53 4.84 -8.52
C ALA A 20 -10.93 3.50 -8.08
N PHE A 21 -9.83 3.52 -7.33
CA PHE A 21 -9.18 2.33 -6.81
C PHE A 21 -10.04 1.60 -5.77
N GLN A 22 -10.69 2.34 -4.86
CA GLN A 22 -11.64 1.77 -3.90
C GLN A 22 -12.83 1.11 -4.61
N LYS A 23 -13.35 1.74 -5.66
CA LYS A 23 -14.42 1.14 -6.46
C LYS A 23 -13.94 -0.17 -7.11
N ALA A 24 -12.78 -0.15 -7.75
CA ALA A 24 -12.20 -1.32 -8.42
C ALA A 24 -11.85 -2.45 -7.45
N SER A 25 -11.44 -2.15 -6.22
CA SER A 25 -11.10 -3.17 -5.23
C SER A 25 -12.31 -3.96 -4.72
N ASN A 26 -13.53 -3.47 -4.98
CA ASN A 26 -14.78 -4.15 -4.66
C ASN A 26 -15.40 -4.86 -5.88
N ASP A 27 -14.74 -4.84 -7.04
CA ASP A 27 -15.23 -5.50 -8.24
C ASP A 27 -15.13 -7.04 -8.08
N PRO A 28 -16.19 -7.81 -8.37
CA PRO A 28 -16.15 -9.27 -8.27
C PRO A 28 -15.04 -9.92 -9.11
N ALA A 29 -14.73 -9.38 -10.28
CA ALA A 29 -13.65 -9.92 -11.12
C ALA A 29 -12.28 -9.73 -10.45
N TYR A 30 -12.09 -8.60 -9.76
CA TYR A 30 -10.89 -8.36 -8.96
C TYR A 30 -10.81 -9.28 -7.75
N LEU A 31 -11.91 -9.45 -7.01
CA LEU A 31 -11.96 -10.33 -5.84
C LEU A 31 -11.70 -11.79 -6.21
N ASN A 32 -12.28 -12.28 -7.31
CA ASN A 32 -12.02 -13.62 -7.83
C ASN A 32 -10.55 -13.79 -8.18
N GLN A 33 -9.93 -12.78 -8.80
CA GLN A 33 -8.50 -12.83 -9.10
C GLN A 33 -7.65 -12.92 -7.83
N LEU A 34 -7.97 -12.14 -6.79
CA LEU A 34 -7.26 -12.26 -5.51
C LEU A 34 -7.36 -13.67 -4.93
N GLN A 35 -8.55 -14.27 -4.97
CA GLN A 35 -8.77 -15.62 -4.48
C GLN A 35 -7.93 -16.66 -5.24
N LEU A 36 -7.80 -16.53 -6.55
CA LEU A 36 -6.99 -17.45 -7.38
C LEU A 36 -5.49 -17.42 -7.03
N PHE A 37 -5.01 -16.34 -6.41
CA PHE A 37 -3.61 -16.19 -5.97
C PHE A 37 -3.47 -16.27 -4.43
N ASP A 38 -4.46 -16.80 -3.72
CA ASP A 38 -4.51 -16.87 -2.25
C ASP A 38 -4.27 -15.52 -1.56
N MET A 39 -4.65 -14.43 -2.24
CA MET A 39 -4.55 -13.07 -1.72
C MET A 39 -5.85 -12.65 -1.03
N GLN A 40 -5.72 -11.83 0.01
CA GLN A 40 -6.87 -11.25 0.71
C GLN A 40 -7.13 -9.80 0.26
N PRO A 41 -8.41 -9.38 0.19
CA PRO A 41 -8.75 -7.98 -0.01
C PRO A 41 -8.25 -7.16 1.18
N ASN A 42 -7.44 -6.15 0.91
CA ASN A 42 -6.92 -5.25 1.94
C ASN A 42 -6.87 -3.82 1.41
N TRP A 43 -8.02 -3.27 1.07
CA TRP A 43 -8.11 -1.85 0.74
C TRP A 43 -7.90 -1.01 2.00
N THR A 44 -7.10 0.05 1.88
CA THR A 44 -6.88 1.02 2.94
C THR A 44 -6.75 2.41 2.37
N SER A 45 -6.96 3.44 3.19
CA SER A 45 -6.76 4.83 2.77
C SER A 45 -5.27 5.11 2.56
N GLY A 46 -4.96 6.11 1.72
CA GLY A 46 -3.58 6.54 1.51
C GLY A 46 -2.90 7.02 2.80
N GLU A 47 -3.66 7.65 3.71
CA GLU A 47 -3.16 8.11 5.00
C GLU A 47 -2.82 6.94 5.93
N ALA A 48 -3.71 5.96 6.03
CA ALA A 48 -3.47 4.76 6.81
C ALA A 48 -2.28 3.96 6.26
N TYR A 49 -2.17 3.84 4.94
CA TYR A 49 -1.02 3.22 4.30
C TYR A 49 0.28 3.97 4.58
N ALA A 50 0.28 5.32 4.51
CA ALA A 50 1.45 6.13 4.82
C ALA A 50 1.88 5.98 6.29
N ALA A 51 0.93 5.91 7.23
CA ALA A 51 1.22 5.65 8.64
C ALA A 51 1.84 4.26 8.83
N TYR A 52 1.25 3.23 8.22
CA TYR A 52 1.78 1.87 8.23
C TYR A 52 3.21 1.81 7.66
N ALA A 53 3.45 2.42 6.49
CA ALA A 53 4.75 2.40 5.82
C ALA A 53 5.85 3.04 6.67
N ARG A 54 5.57 4.18 7.32
CA ARG A 54 6.53 4.81 8.24
C ARG A 54 6.85 3.93 9.44
N ALA A 55 5.83 3.31 10.03
CA ALA A 55 6.00 2.43 11.16
C ALA A 55 6.77 1.14 10.79
N GLN A 56 6.48 0.57 9.62
CA GLN A 56 7.17 -0.61 9.10
C GLN A 56 8.65 -0.29 8.82
N TYR A 57 8.93 0.82 8.14
CA TYR A 57 10.29 1.27 7.88
C TYR A 57 11.11 1.41 9.16
N ALA A 58 10.55 2.05 10.19
CA ALA A 58 11.23 2.24 11.46
C ALA A 58 11.54 0.90 12.16
N ARG A 59 10.59 -0.06 12.13
CA ARG A 59 10.80 -1.41 12.68
C ARG A 59 11.86 -2.19 11.93
N GLU A 60 11.82 -2.18 10.61
CA GLU A 60 12.77 -2.89 9.76
C GLU A 60 14.18 -2.31 9.93
N ALA A 61 14.33 -0.99 9.95
CA ALA A 61 15.62 -0.34 10.18
C ALA A 61 16.23 -0.72 11.54
N ALA A 62 15.40 -0.77 12.60
CA ALA A 62 15.84 -1.21 13.92
C ALA A 62 16.29 -2.67 13.92
N MET A 63 15.49 -3.57 13.33
CA MET A 63 15.82 -4.98 13.20
C MET A 63 17.13 -5.20 12.41
N LEU A 64 17.31 -4.52 11.27
CA LEU A 64 18.53 -4.62 10.46
C LEU A 64 19.77 -4.17 11.23
N THR A 65 19.63 -3.12 12.04
CA THR A 65 20.70 -2.63 12.91
C THR A 65 21.05 -3.67 13.98
N GLU A 66 20.04 -4.28 14.61
CA GLU A 66 20.21 -5.27 15.66
C GLU A 66 20.94 -6.54 15.18
N ILE A 67 20.61 -7.02 13.98
CA ILE A 67 21.28 -8.20 13.39
C ILE A 67 22.63 -7.87 12.72
N GLY A 68 23.04 -6.60 12.70
CA GLY A 68 24.29 -6.15 12.09
C GLY A 68 24.32 -6.25 10.56
N PHE A 69 23.15 -6.19 9.91
CA PHE A 69 23.05 -6.27 8.45
C PHE A 69 23.71 -5.07 7.78
N LYS A 70 24.51 -5.32 6.73
CA LYS A 70 25.14 -4.29 5.91
C LYS A 70 24.70 -4.49 4.46
N PRO A 71 24.05 -3.50 3.83
CA PRO A 71 23.75 -3.57 2.40
C PRO A 71 25.07 -3.60 1.60
N GLU A 72 25.07 -4.38 0.53
CA GLU A 72 26.21 -4.53 -0.40
C GLU A 72 26.48 -3.26 -1.22
#